data_AF-A0A2T5CHH0-F1
#
_entry.id   AF-A0A2T5CHH0-F1
#
_cell.length_a   1.000
_cell.length_b   1.000
_cell.length_c   1.000
_cell.angle_alpha   90.00
_cell.angle_beta   90.00
_cell.angle_gamma   90.00
#
_symmetry.space_group_name_H-M   'P 1'
#
loop_
_entity.id
_entity.type
_entity.pdbx_description
1 polymer ?
#
loop_
_entity_poly.entity_id
_entity_poly.type
_entity_poly.pdbx_seq_one_letter_code
_entity_poly.pdbx_strand_id
1 'polypeptide(L)'
;MRMHNPPHPGEVLRELCIESLGISVTDAAHALGVSRKTLSAILNGRSGISPEMALRLAKDLKVRNLMRHNQRLMGTPPCCAP
;
A
#
# COMPACT_ATOMS: atom_id res chain seq x y z
N MET A 1 -32.87 -8.87 1.28
CA MET A 1 -31.64 -9.43 1.88
C MET A 1 -30.59 -8.34 1.95
N ARG A 2 -30.08 -8.00 3.13
CA ARG A 2 -28.94 -7.08 3.29
C ARG A 2 -27.68 -7.79 2.82
N MET A 3 -27.37 -7.69 1.54
CA MET A 3 -26.05 -8.06 1.03
C MET A 3 -25.07 -7.02 1.56
N HIS A 4 -24.49 -7.27 2.74
CA HIS A 4 -23.27 -6.60 3.14
C HIS A 4 -22.20 -7.11 2.18
N ASN A 5 -21.88 -6.31 1.17
CA ASN A 5 -20.66 -6.45 0.41
C ASN A 5 -19.63 -5.57 1.12
N PRO A 6 -18.96 -6.05 2.19
CA PRO A 6 -17.94 -5.24 2.84
C PRO A 6 -16.93 -4.83 1.76
N PRO A 7 -16.54 -3.55 1.71
CA PRO A 7 -15.51 -3.10 0.78
C PRO A 7 -14.30 -4.01 0.95
N HIS A 8 -13.70 -4.42 -0.16
CA HIS A 8 -12.62 -5.39 -0.12
C HIS A 8 -11.52 -4.81 0.78
N PRO A 9 -10.88 -5.59 1.67
CA PRO A 9 -9.89 -5.05 2.62
C PRO A 9 -8.74 -4.31 1.91
N GLY A 10 -8.48 -4.66 0.64
CA GLY A 10 -7.55 -3.94 -0.21
C GLY A 10 -7.99 -2.53 -0.65
N GLU A 11 -9.28 -2.29 -0.86
CA GLU A 11 -9.80 -0.94 -1.16
C GLU A 11 -9.63 -0.03 0.07
N VAL A 12 -9.91 -0.57 1.27
CA VAL A 12 -9.68 0.14 2.53
C VAL A 12 -8.20 0.50 2.72
N LEU A 13 -7.29 -0.41 2.35
CA LEU A 13 -5.85 -0.12 2.36
C LEU A 13 -5.45 0.99 1.38
N ARG A 14 -6.16 1.16 0.27
CA ARG A 14 -5.88 2.25 -0.67
C ARG A 14 -6.20 3.60 -0.02
N GLU A 15 -7.35 3.73 0.60
CA GLU A 15 -7.76 4.98 1.26
C GLU A 15 -6.87 5.29 2.48
N LEU A 16 -6.62 4.28 3.31
CA LEU A 16 -5.86 4.44 4.55
C LEU A 16 -4.34 4.54 4.35
N CYS A 17 -3.80 3.94 3.28
CA CYS A 17 -2.36 4.01 3.00
C CYS A 17 -2.08 4.99 1.86
N ILE A 18 -2.59 4.77 0.66
CA ILE A 18 -2.20 5.54 -0.53
C ILE A 18 -2.69 6.98 -0.43
N GLU A 19 -3.97 7.19 -0.14
CA GLU A 19 -4.57 8.53 -0.07
C GLU A 19 -4.14 9.26 1.20
N SER A 20 -4.17 8.60 2.36
CA SER A 20 -3.75 9.24 3.62
C SER A 20 -2.25 9.57 3.68
N LEU A 21 -1.38 8.78 3.04
CA LEU A 21 0.06 9.09 2.97
C LEU A 21 0.43 9.89 1.72
N GLY A 22 -0.45 10.04 0.72
CA GLY A 22 -0.11 10.70 -0.54
C GLY A 22 1.09 10.06 -1.26
N ILE A 23 1.24 8.73 -1.18
CA ILE A 23 2.32 7.99 -1.85
C ILE A 23 1.82 7.23 -3.06
N SER A 24 2.66 7.10 -4.07
CA SER A 24 2.34 6.26 -5.22
C SER A 24 2.33 4.78 -4.84
N VAL A 25 1.47 4.02 -5.53
CA VAL A 25 1.39 2.54 -5.44
C VAL A 25 2.77 1.90 -5.67
N THR A 26 3.58 2.48 -6.55
CA THR A 26 4.94 2.02 -6.86
C THR A 26 5.89 2.17 -5.67
N ASP A 27 5.89 3.33 -5.00
CA ASP A 27 6.72 3.59 -3.83
C ASP A 27 6.30 2.71 -2.65
N ALA A 28 4.99 2.56 -2.46
CA ALA A 28 4.44 1.65 -1.46
C ALA A 28 4.90 0.20 -1.71
N ALA A 29 4.83 -0.26 -2.96
CA ALA A 29 5.25 -1.60 -3.34
C ALA A 29 6.76 -1.82 -3.14
N HIS A 30 7.59 -0.84 -3.51
CA HIS A 30 9.04 -0.88 -3.31
C HIS A 30 9.39 -0.96 -1.84
N ALA A 31 8.77 -0.11 -1.02
CA ALA A 31 8.97 -0.13 0.43
C ALA A 31 8.56 -1.45 1.08
N LEU A 32 7.44 -2.03 0.63
CA LEU A 32 6.94 -3.33 1.11
C LEU A 32 7.72 -4.52 0.55
N GLY A 33 8.65 -4.31 -0.39
CA GLY A 33 9.39 -5.37 -1.06
C GLY A 33 8.47 -6.31 -1.86
N VAL A 34 7.40 -5.78 -2.46
CA VAL A 34 6.43 -6.55 -3.25
C VAL A 34 6.33 -5.98 -4.66
N SER A 35 5.86 -6.79 -5.61
CA SER A 35 5.61 -6.28 -6.96
C SER A 35 4.44 -5.30 -6.96
N ARG A 36 4.58 -4.20 -7.69
CA ARG A 36 3.51 -3.22 -7.96
C ARG A 36 2.23 -3.89 -8.46
N LYS A 37 2.35 -4.95 -9.27
CA LYS A 37 1.20 -5.70 -9.80
C LYS A 37 0.43 -6.40 -8.68
N THR A 38 1.15 -7.00 -7.73
CA THR A 38 0.56 -7.66 -6.55
C THR A 38 -0.14 -6.64 -5.65
N LEU A 39 0.54 -5.52 -5.34
CA LEU A 39 -0.05 -4.46 -4.52
C LEU A 39 -1.30 -3.89 -5.20
N SER A 40 -1.22 -3.57 -6.49
CA SER A 40 -2.34 -3.05 -7.28
C SER A 40 -3.51 -4.04 -7.35
N ALA A 41 -3.25 -5.35 -7.50
CA ALA A 41 -4.30 -6.36 -7.51
C ALA A 41 -5.03 -6.43 -6.16
N ILE A 42 -4.30 -6.30 -5.05
CA ILE A 42 -4.89 -6.23 -3.70
C ILE A 42 -5.71 -4.95 -3.55
N LEU A 43 -5.13 -3.79 -3.88
CA LEU A 43 -5.79 -2.48 -3.72
C LEU A 43 -7.08 -2.35 -4.55
N ASN A 44 -7.15 -3.00 -5.71
CA ASN A 44 -8.33 -3.01 -6.57
C ASN A 44 -9.29 -4.18 -6.26
N GLY A 45 -9.11 -4.88 -5.14
CA GLY A 45 -9.98 -5.98 -4.74
C GLY A 45 -9.95 -7.21 -5.64
N ARG A 46 -8.94 -7.33 -6.50
CA ARG A 46 -8.76 -8.45 -7.44
C ARG A 46 -7.95 -9.60 -6.84
N SER A 47 -7.36 -9.41 -5.65
CA SER A 47 -6.57 -10.41 -4.95
C SER A 47 -6.73 -10.26 -3.44
N GLY A 48 -6.89 -11.39 -2.75
CA GLY A 48 -6.97 -11.44 -1.29
C GLY A 48 -5.62 -11.15 -0.62
N ILE A 49 -5.66 -10.78 0.66
CA ILE A 49 -4.47 -10.52 1.46
C ILE A 49 -4.04 -11.83 2.11
N SER A 50 -2.90 -12.38 1.67
CA SER A 50 -2.27 -13.52 2.35
C SER A 50 -1.74 -13.10 3.74
N PRO A 51 -1.72 -13.96 4.76
CA PRO A 51 -1.15 -13.65 6.08
C PRO A 51 0.29 -13.12 6.01
N GLU A 52 1.12 -13.63 5.09
CA GLU A 52 2.48 -13.10 4.87
C GLU A 52 2.46 -11.63 4.40
N MET A 53 1.52 -11.28 3.52
CA MET A 53 1.33 -9.91 3.04
C MET A 53 0.82 -9.00 4.15
N ALA A 54 -0.13 -9.48 4.96
CA ALA A 54 -0.62 -8.75 6.12
C ALA A 54 0.51 -8.43 7.11
N LEU A 55 1.45 -9.36 7.33
CA LEU A 55 2.60 -9.14 8.21
C LEU A 55 3.56 -8.08 7.65
N ARG A 56 3.82 -8.09 6.33
CA ARG A 56 4.63 -7.06 5.67
C ARG A 56 3.97 -5.69 5.78
N LEU A 57 2.68 -5.60 5.48
CA LEU A 57 1.88 -4.39 5.63
C LEU A 57 1.89 -3.88 7.08
N ALA A 58 1.70 -4.76 8.06
CA ALA A 58 1.68 -4.39 9.48
C ALA A 58 3.04 -3.86 9.95
N LYS A 59 4.15 -4.41 9.44
CA LYS A 59 5.51 -3.90 9.72
C LYS A 59 5.69 -2.51 9.12
N ASP A 60 5.56 -2.38 7.80
CA ASP A 60 5.79 -1.11 7.09
C ASP A 60 4.83 0.01 7.50
N LEU A 61 3.55 -0.31 7.72
CA LEU A 61 2.56 0.68 8.13
C LEU A 61 2.82 1.17 9.56
N LYS A 62 3.27 0.31 10.49
CA LYS A 62 3.65 0.73 11.85
C LYS A 62 4.89 1.62 11.87
N VAL A 63 5.95 1.28 11.14
CA VAL A 63 7.17 2.11 11.15
C VAL A 63 6.98 3.44 10.40
N ARG A 64 6.17 3.48 9.35
CA ARG A 64 6.04 4.70 8.54
C ARG A 64 5.06 5.73 9.11
N ASN A 65 4.05 5.32 9.87
CA ASN A 65 3.16 6.26 10.58
C ASN A 65 3.89 7.03 11.70
N LEU A 66 4.99 6.48 12.23
CA LEU A 66 5.80 7.13 13.27
C LEU A 66 6.89 8.06 12.73
N MET A 67 7.38 7.85 11.50
CA MET A 67 8.57 8.55 10.97
C MET A 67 8.26 9.70 10.00
N ARG A 68 6.99 9.94 9.66
CA ARG A 68 6.60 10.85 8.57
C ARG A 68 6.52 12.34 8.87
N HIS A 69 6.77 12.77 10.10
CA HIS A 69 6.98 14.19 10.36
C HIS A 69 8.39 14.69 9.99
N ASN A 70 9.36 13.82 9.67
CA ASN A 70 10.77 14.24 9.52
C ASN A 70 11.52 13.77 8.27
N GLN A 71 10.86 13.26 7.22
CA GLN A 71 11.58 12.90 5.98
C GLN A 71 10.80 13.28 4.70
N ARG A 72 10.60 14.59 4.52
CA ARG A 72 10.78 15.18 3.18
C ARG A 72 12.25 14.92 2.81
N LEU A 73 12.55 14.59 1.55
CA LEU A 73 13.90 14.34 0.98
C LEU A 73 14.41 12.90 1.06
N MET A 74 13.76 11.98 0.33
CA MET A 74 14.50 10.95 -0.41
C MET A 74 13.92 10.96 -1.82
N GLY A 75 14.71 11.45 -2.77
CA GLY A 75 14.30 11.74 -4.14
C GLY A 75 13.66 10.53 -4.83
N THR A 76 12.78 10.83 -5.78
CA THR A 76 12.24 9.88 -6.74
C THR A 76 13.39 9.06 -7.35
N PRO A 77 13.38 7.72 -7.27
CA PRO A 77 14.30 6.92 -8.08
C PRO A 77 13.96 7.13 -9.57
N PRO A 78 14.92 7.56 -10.42
CA PRO A 78 14.69 7.86 -11.84
C PRO A 78 14.64 6.59 -12.69
N CYS A 79 13.83 5.60 -12.28
CA CYS A 79 13.89 4.27 -12.89
C CYS A 79 12.79 4.01 -13.94
N CYS A 80 11.91 4.96 -14.25
CA CYS A 80 10.85 4.78 -15.24
C CYS A 80 10.60 6.05 -16.06
N ALA A 81 11.56 6.44 -16.89
CA ALA A 81 11.23 7.10 -18.16
C ALA A 81 11.11 6.00 -19.24
N PRO A 82 10.16 6.14 -20.19
CA PRO A 82 9.82 5.11 -21.18
C PRO A 82 10.94 4.81 -22.19
#